data_AF-A0A6P4Y4U3-F1
#
_entry.id   AF-A0A6P4Y4U3-F1
#
_cell.length_a   1.000
_cell.length_b   1.000
_cell.length_c   1.000
_cell.angle_alpha   90.00
_cell.angle_beta   90.00
_cell.angle_gamma   90.00
#
_symmetry.space_group_name_H-M   'P 1'
#
loop_
_entity.id
_entity.type
_entity.pdbx_description
1 polymer ?
#
loop_
_entity_poly.entity_id
_entity_poly.type
_entity_poly.pdbx_seq_one_letter_code
_entity_poly.pdbx_strand_id
1 'polypeptide(L)'
;MTGVFGSLLFCTFTVLTSAQADFISSKEITSLAETVEAWRDCGQAELYTHLLVTCTLSFVTDLLQAGNESICLWPASSNSALWPYSRLVACTHQVGFITNCREAILANRFMLEIHKSFYSDCPVPPVVQTDAPVYISAIFITFTTSLTVATVALMASGYLPNRR
;
A
#
# COMPACT_ATOMS: atom_id res chain seq x y z
N MET A 1 45.69 -11.64 -21.95
CA MET A 1 44.90 -11.59 -20.70
C MET A 1 43.76 -10.62 -20.91
N THR A 2 42.56 -11.10 -21.27
CA THR A 2 41.26 -10.41 -21.15
C THR A 2 40.18 -11.35 -21.71
N GLY A 3 39.85 -12.37 -20.94
CA GLY A 3 38.67 -13.21 -21.15
C GLY A 3 38.10 -13.51 -19.77
N VAL A 4 36.80 -13.79 -19.69
CA VAL A 4 36.06 -14.19 -18.47
C VAL A 4 35.48 -13.07 -17.60
N PHE A 5 34.94 -11.99 -18.18
CA PHE A 5 34.06 -11.06 -17.42
C PHE A 5 32.66 -10.84 -18.03
N GLY A 6 32.32 -11.51 -19.14
CA GLY A 6 31.05 -11.30 -19.85
C GLY A 6 29.88 -12.21 -19.43
N SER A 7 30.13 -13.35 -18.78
CA SER A 7 29.10 -14.40 -18.60
C SER A 7 28.40 -14.41 -17.24
N LEU A 8 28.90 -13.66 -16.25
CA LEU A 8 28.28 -13.63 -14.91
C LEU A 8 27.18 -12.56 -14.77
N LEU A 9 27.21 -11.50 -15.58
CA LEU A 9 26.17 -10.46 -15.56
C LEU A 9 24.86 -10.89 -16.26
N PHE A 10 24.94 -11.84 -17.20
CA PHE A 10 23.74 -12.34 -17.88
C PHE A 10 22.99 -13.41 -17.09
N CYS A 11 23.69 -14.16 -16.21
CA CYS A 11 23.04 -15.13 -15.32
C CYS A 11 22.29 -14.46 -14.16
N THR A 12 22.75 -13.33 -13.63
CA THR A 12 22.02 -12.64 -12.55
C THR A 12 20.75 -11.95 -13.06
N PHE A 13 20.71 -11.52 -14.32
CA PHE A 13 19.50 -10.94 -14.93
C PHE A 13 18.44 -11.98 -15.30
N THR A 14 18.84 -13.23 -15.58
CA THR A 14 17.89 -14.33 -15.88
C THR A 14 17.45 -15.11 -14.65
N VAL A 15 18.23 -15.14 -13.57
CA VAL A 15 17.80 -15.78 -12.31
C VAL A 15 16.77 -14.91 -11.57
N LEU A 16 16.72 -13.59 -11.83
CA LEU A 16 15.69 -12.73 -11.25
C LEU A 16 14.29 -12.99 -11.84
N THR A 17 14.20 -13.51 -13.07
CA THR A 17 12.90 -13.78 -13.71
C THR A 17 12.29 -15.12 -13.30
N SER A 18 13.11 -16.12 -12.91
CA SER A 18 12.59 -17.42 -12.48
C SER A 18 12.08 -17.40 -11.04
N ALA A 19 12.68 -16.61 -10.14
CA ALA A 19 12.16 -16.41 -8.78
C ALA A 19 10.90 -15.51 -8.75
N GLN A 20 10.66 -14.74 -9.82
CA GLN A 20 9.46 -13.94 -10.04
C GLN A 20 8.27 -14.76 -10.59
N ALA A 21 8.53 -15.95 -11.14
CA ALA A 21 7.53 -16.76 -11.83
C ALA A 21 6.59 -17.54 -10.88
N ASP A 22 6.92 -17.63 -9.59
CA ASP A 22 6.13 -18.38 -8.59
C ASP A 22 5.17 -17.50 -7.78
N PHE A 23 5.19 -16.16 -7.93
CA PHE A 23 4.34 -15.31 -7.10
C PHE A 23 2.91 -15.20 -7.65
N ILE A 24 2.74 -14.94 -8.95
CA ILE A 24 1.45 -15.04 -9.68
C ILE A 24 1.77 -15.24 -11.17
N SER A 25 1.19 -16.25 -11.82
CA SER A 25 1.35 -16.46 -13.26
C SER A 25 0.65 -15.35 -14.06
N SER A 26 1.21 -14.95 -15.22
CA SER A 26 0.55 -14.02 -16.17
C SER A 26 -0.91 -14.44 -16.48
N LYS A 27 -1.17 -15.74 -16.47
CA LYS A 27 -2.51 -16.32 -16.65
C LYS A 27 -3.47 -15.98 -15.50
N GLU A 28 -2.99 -15.99 -14.26
CA GLU A 28 -3.79 -15.64 -13.07
C GLU A 28 -4.09 -14.14 -13.05
N ILE A 29 -3.13 -13.29 -13.42
CA ILE A 29 -3.34 -11.84 -13.55
C ILE A 29 -4.39 -11.52 -14.61
N THR A 30 -4.33 -12.22 -15.75
CA THR A 30 -5.32 -12.04 -16.82
C THR A 30 -6.71 -12.45 -16.33
N SER A 31 -6.81 -13.60 -15.64
CA SER A 31 -8.09 -14.04 -15.07
C SER A 31 -8.64 -13.05 -14.02
N LEU A 32 -7.78 -12.41 -13.23
CA LEU A 32 -8.16 -11.40 -12.24
C LEU A 32 -8.73 -10.13 -12.89
N ALA A 33 -8.21 -9.71 -14.04
CA ALA A 33 -8.77 -8.56 -14.74
C ALA A 33 -10.12 -8.90 -15.41
N GLU A 34 -10.31 -10.15 -15.83
CA GLU A 34 -11.55 -10.62 -16.45
C GLU A 34 -12.73 -10.72 -15.47
N THR A 35 -12.48 -11.01 -14.18
CA THR A 35 -13.53 -11.07 -13.13
C THR A 35 -14.23 -9.75 -12.87
N VAL A 36 -13.70 -8.63 -13.38
CA VAL A 36 -14.34 -7.31 -13.30
C VAL A 36 -15.63 -7.25 -14.14
N GLU A 37 -15.76 -8.13 -15.13
CA GLU A 37 -16.91 -8.21 -16.05
C GLU A 37 -17.20 -6.86 -16.74
N ALA A 38 -16.13 -6.16 -17.16
CA ALA A 38 -16.24 -4.83 -17.74
C ALA A 38 -17.16 -4.76 -18.97
N TRP A 39 -17.31 -5.86 -19.70
CA TRP A 39 -18.19 -5.99 -20.88
C TRP A 39 -19.65 -5.62 -20.59
N ARG A 40 -20.07 -5.69 -19.33
CA ARG A 40 -21.43 -5.39 -18.91
C ARG A 40 -21.70 -3.89 -18.76
N ASP A 41 -20.69 -3.15 -18.31
CA ASP A 41 -20.84 -1.77 -17.86
C ASP A 41 -19.97 -0.77 -18.69
N CYS A 42 -19.11 -1.25 -19.60
CA CYS A 42 -18.13 -0.46 -20.36
C CYS A 42 -18.08 -0.84 -21.85
N GLY A 43 -18.27 0.13 -22.75
CA GLY A 43 -18.21 -0.09 -24.21
C GLY A 43 -16.81 -0.39 -24.76
N GLN A 44 -15.75 -0.11 -23.99
CA GLN A 44 -14.35 -0.42 -24.32
C GLN A 44 -13.77 -1.50 -23.40
N ALA A 45 -14.59 -2.48 -23.01
CA ALA A 45 -14.22 -3.48 -22.02
C ALA A 45 -12.93 -4.24 -22.32
N GLU A 46 -12.67 -4.59 -23.58
CA GLU A 46 -11.44 -5.30 -23.97
C GLU A 46 -10.18 -4.45 -23.68
N LEU A 47 -10.21 -3.17 -24.08
CA LEU A 47 -9.12 -2.24 -23.81
C LEU A 47 -8.98 -1.96 -22.31
N TYR A 48 -10.10 -1.83 -21.60
CA TYR A 48 -10.13 -1.66 -20.15
C TYR A 48 -9.47 -2.82 -19.42
N THR A 49 -9.87 -4.05 -19.72
CA THR A 49 -9.28 -5.27 -19.14
C THR A 49 -7.80 -5.36 -19.46
N HIS A 50 -7.38 -5.11 -20.70
CA HIS A 50 -5.97 -5.14 -21.09
C HIS A 50 -5.12 -4.13 -20.29
N LEU A 51 -5.63 -2.92 -20.08
CA LEU A 51 -4.93 -1.91 -19.28
C LEU A 51 -4.92 -2.26 -17.78
N LEU A 52 -5.98 -2.88 -17.25
CA LEU A 52 -5.99 -3.40 -15.88
C LEU A 52 -4.96 -4.52 -15.66
N VAL A 53 -4.77 -5.41 -16.63
CA VAL A 53 -3.68 -6.40 -16.60
C VAL A 53 -2.33 -5.70 -16.47
N THR A 54 -2.12 -4.62 -17.23
CA THR A 54 -0.88 -3.82 -17.16
C THR A 54 -0.69 -3.17 -15.78
N CYS A 55 -1.75 -2.59 -15.21
CA CYS A 55 -1.72 -2.04 -13.85
C CYS A 55 -1.38 -3.11 -12.80
N THR A 56 -1.96 -4.30 -12.94
CA THR A 56 -1.76 -5.42 -12.01
C THR A 56 -0.34 -5.96 -12.11
N LEU A 57 0.21 -6.09 -13.31
CA LEU A 57 1.60 -6.49 -13.52
C LEU A 57 2.57 -5.52 -12.81
N SER A 58 2.36 -4.21 -12.98
CA SER A 58 3.16 -3.22 -12.24
C SER A 58 3.02 -3.44 -10.74
N PHE A 59 1.80 -3.54 -10.23
CA PHE A 59 1.54 -3.75 -8.81
C PHE A 59 2.25 -4.98 -8.24
N VAL A 60 2.23 -6.12 -8.95
CA VAL A 60 2.96 -7.33 -8.56
C VAL A 60 4.46 -7.06 -8.49
N THR A 61 5.03 -6.37 -9.48
CA THR A 61 6.46 -6.01 -9.45
C THR A 61 6.81 -5.12 -8.25
N ASP A 62 5.90 -4.23 -7.87
CA ASP A 62 6.08 -3.33 -6.75
C ASP A 62 5.98 -4.04 -5.41
N LEU A 63 5.06 -5.00 -5.27
CA LEU A 63 4.96 -5.86 -4.10
C LEU A 63 6.22 -6.71 -3.91
N LEU A 64 6.75 -7.28 -5.01
CA LEU A 64 7.98 -8.07 -4.96
C LEU A 64 9.20 -7.23 -4.54
N GLN A 65 9.27 -5.97 -4.97
CA GLN A 65 10.31 -5.04 -4.52
C GLN A 65 10.15 -4.63 -3.05
N ALA A 66 8.91 -4.47 -2.58
CA ALA A 66 8.62 -4.11 -1.20
C ALA A 66 8.85 -5.28 -0.21
N GLY A 67 8.78 -6.52 -0.70
CA GLY A 67 8.99 -7.75 0.08
C GLY A 67 7.72 -8.22 0.81
N ASN A 68 7.62 -9.53 1.04
CA ASN A 68 6.40 -10.18 1.57
C ASN A 68 5.94 -9.66 2.93
N GLU A 69 6.86 -9.19 3.77
CA GLU A 69 6.53 -8.63 5.09
C GLU A 69 5.71 -7.34 5.01
N SER A 70 5.66 -6.68 3.84
CA SER A 70 4.94 -5.42 3.65
C SER A 70 3.47 -5.57 3.25
N ILE A 71 3.05 -6.76 2.80
CA ILE A 71 1.73 -6.96 2.20
C ILE A 71 0.62 -6.74 3.22
N CYS A 72 0.72 -7.32 4.43
CA CYS A 72 -0.29 -7.16 5.47
C CYS A 72 -0.04 -5.95 6.38
N LEU A 73 0.93 -5.09 6.07
CA LEU A 73 1.19 -3.86 6.81
C LEU A 73 0.24 -2.74 6.35
N TRP A 74 -1.05 -3.01 6.41
CA TRP A 74 -2.09 -2.00 6.23
C TRP A 74 -2.65 -1.61 7.59
N PRO A 75 -2.70 -0.32 7.99
CA PRO A 75 -2.14 0.88 7.36
C PRO A 75 -0.86 1.29 8.10
N ALA A 76 0.26 0.60 7.88
CA ALA A 76 1.51 1.05 8.48
C ALA A 76 1.96 2.36 7.79
N SER A 77 2.31 3.36 8.59
CA SER A 77 2.61 4.74 8.18
C SER A 77 3.90 4.90 7.37
N SER A 78 4.57 3.82 6.98
CA SER A 78 5.74 3.93 6.10
C SER A 78 5.25 4.11 4.67
N ASN A 79 5.66 5.23 4.05
CA ASN A 79 5.34 5.53 2.66
C ASN A 79 5.67 4.35 1.71
N SER A 80 6.65 3.52 2.06
CA SER A 80 7.05 2.33 1.31
C SER A 80 6.00 1.22 1.28
N ALA A 81 5.24 0.98 2.35
CA ALA A 81 4.21 -0.06 2.38
C ALA A 81 2.93 0.35 1.62
N LEU A 82 2.60 1.65 1.62
CA LEU A 82 1.41 2.18 0.94
C LEU A 82 1.63 2.43 -0.57
N TRP A 83 2.89 2.54 -1.00
CA TRP A 83 3.23 2.97 -2.34
C TRP A 83 2.76 2.03 -3.46
N PRO A 84 2.89 0.69 -3.36
CA PRO A 84 2.35 -0.23 -4.37
C PRO A 84 0.85 -0.05 -4.58
N TYR A 85 0.08 -0.01 -3.49
CA TYR A 85 -1.37 0.12 -3.53
C TYR A 85 -1.82 1.49 -4.05
N SER A 86 -1.19 2.59 -3.60
CA SER A 86 -1.56 3.94 -4.05
C SER A 86 -1.33 4.12 -5.56
N ARG A 87 -0.25 3.55 -6.10
CA ARG A 87 -0.01 3.57 -7.55
C ARG A 87 -0.98 2.68 -8.32
N LEU A 88 -1.38 1.52 -7.78
CA LEU A 88 -2.43 0.70 -8.38
C LEU A 88 -3.75 1.49 -8.51
N VAL A 89 -4.16 2.17 -7.43
CA VAL A 89 -5.37 3.03 -7.44
C VAL A 89 -5.24 4.15 -8.47
N ALA A 90 -4.08 4.82 -8.55
CA ALA A 90 -3.85 5.85 -9.56
C ALA A 90 -3.90 5.28 -11.01
N CYS A 91 -3.34 4.08 -11.22
CA CYS A 91 -3.36 3.41 -12.51
C CYS A 91 -4.79 3.07 -12.94
N THR A 92 -5.57 2.42 -12.07
CA THR A 92 -6.97 2.06 -12.36
C THR A 92 -7.84 3.29 -12.65
N HIS A 93 -7.62 4.38 -11.92
CA HIS A 93 -8.27 5.65 -12.19
C HIS A 93 -7.92 6.19 -13.60
N GLN A 94 -6.64 6.15 -13.97
CA GLN A 94 -6.19 6.55 -15.30
C GLN A 94 -6.78 5.67 -16.41
N VAL A 95 -6.88 4.35 -16.18
CA VAL A 95 -7.51 3.41 -17.12
C VAL A 95 -8.97 3.77 -17.36
N GLY A 96 -9.73 4.07 -16.30
CA GLY A 96 -11.12 4.53 -16.44
C GLY A 96 -11.23 5.84 -17.22
N PHE A 97 -10.25 6.74 -17.09
CA PHE A 97 -10.19 7.96 -17.89
C PHE A 97 -9.93 7.70 -19.37
N ILE A 98 -8.96 6.84 -19.70
CA ILE A 98 -8.55 6.53 -21.08
C ILE A 98 -9.66 5.82 -21.86
N THR A 99 -10.32 4.87 -21.21
CA THR A 99 -11.34 4.00 -21.83
C THR A 99 -12.75 4.60 -21.77
N ASN A 100 -12.90 5.75 -21.10
CA ASN A 100 -14.17 6.36 -20.75
C ASN A 100 -15.10 5.44 -19.92
N CYS A 101 -14.52 4.52 -19.14
CA CYS A 101 -15.22 3.59 -18.27
C CYS A 101 -14.90 3.91 -16.81
N ARG A 102 -15.57 4.96 -16.31
CA ARG A 102 -15.32 5.59 -15.01
C ARG A 102 -16.28 5.09 -13.93
N GLU A 103 -17.03 4.05 -14.20
CA GLU A 103 -18.04 3.53 -13.32
C GLU A 103 -17.37 3.02 -12.03
N ALA A 104 -17.79 3.57 -10.88
CA ALA A 104 -17.28 3.14 -9.59
C ALA A 104 -17.46 1.63 -9.35
N ILE A 105 -18.46 1.01 -10.00
CA ILE A 105 -18.70 -0.43 -9.90
C ILE A 105 -17.55 -1.26 -10.47
N LEU A 106 -16.92 -0.82 -11.56
CA LEU A 106 -15.80 -1.54 -12.20
C LEU A 106 -14.56 -1.45 -11.32
N ALA A 107 -14.25 -0.24 -10.84
CA ALA A 107 -13.15 -0.03 -9.90
C ALA A 107 -13.36 -0.84 -8.60
N ASN A 108 -14.57 -0.84 -8.04
CA ASN A 108 -14.88 -1.59 -6.82
C ASN A 108 -14.71 -3.09 -6.99
N ARG A 109 -15.17 -3.67 -8.12
CA ARG A 109 -14.98 -5.10 -8.41
C ARG A 109 -13.50 -5.43 -8.55
N PHE A 110 -12.77 -4.64 -9.33
CA PHE A 110 -11.34 -4.86 -9.52
C PHE A 110 -10.56 -4.80 -8.21
N MET A 111 -10.78 -3.76 -7.41
CA MET A 111 -10.09 -3.62 -6.13
C MET A 111 -10.48 -4.74 -5.15
N LEU A 112 -11.73 -5.20 -5.17
CA LEU A 112 -12.16 -6.34 -4.35
C LEU A 112 -11.40 -7.62 -4.71
N GLU A 113 -11.19 -7.88 -6.01
CA GLU A 113 -10.46 -9.06 -6.48
C GLU A 113 -8.97 -8.96 -6.15
N ILE A 114 -8.37 -7.77 -6.24
CA ILE A 114 -7.02 -7.51 -5.71
C ILE A 114 -6.94 -7.84 -4.21
N HIS A 115 -7.92 -7.40 -3.42
CA HIS A 115 -7.97 -7.71 -1.98
C HIS A 115 -8.06 -9.22 -1.72
N LYS A 116 -8.89 -9.94 -2.46
CA LYS A 116 -9.03 -11.40 -2.33
C LYS A 116 -7.77 -12.17 -2.75
N SER A 117 -7.08 -11.73 -3.80
CA SER A 117 -5.93 -12.46 -4.32
C SER A 117 -4.65 -12.19 -3.54
N PHE A 118 -4.46 -10.97 -3.05
CA PHE A 118 -3.19 -10.56 -2.42
C PHE A 118 -3.27 -10.36 -0.91
N TYR A 119 -4.47 -10.12 -0.36
CA TYR A 119 -4.65 -9.75 1.06
C TYR A 119 -5.59 -10.69 1.82
N SER A 120 -5.95 -11.84 1.24
CA SER A 120 -6.85 -12.85 1.87
C SER A 120 -6.33 -13.35 3.21
N ASP A 121 -5.01 -13.48 3.36
CA ASP A 121 -4.36 -13.95 4.57
C ASP A 121 -4.06 -12.83 5.58
N CYS A 122 -4.42 -11.58 5.27
CA CYS A 122 -4.14 -10.45 6.14
C CYS A 122 -5.21 -10.29 7.24
N PRO A 123 -4.81 -9.85 8.45
CA PRO A 123 -5.76 -9.60 9.52
C PRO A 123 -6.69 -8.45 9.13
N VAL A 124 -8.00 -8.69 9.25
CA VAL A 124 -9.01 -7.67 9.00
C VAL A 124 -8.93 -6.62 10.11
N PRO A 125 -8.74 -5.32 9.79
CA PRO A 125 -8.72 -4.29 10.81
C PRO A 125 -10.09 -4.21 11.52
N PRO A 126 -10.12 -3.81 12.80
CA PRO A 126 -11.38 -3.68 13.52
C PRO A 126 -12.31 -2.69 12.82
N VAL A 127 -13.58 -3.09 12.63
CA VAL A 127 -14.61 -2.32 11.92
C VAL A 127 -14.95 -1.01 12.64
N VAL A 128 -14.75 -0.97 13.96
CA VAL A 128 -14.96 0.21 14.78
C VAL A 128 -13.61 0.72 15.25
N GLN A 129 -13.25 1.93 14.80
CA GLN A 129 -12.13 2.66 15.36
C GLN A 129 -12.53 3.11 16.76
N THR A 130 -12.15 2.32 17.76
CA THR A 130 -12.38 2.65 19.17
C THR A 130 -11.23 3.50 19.68
N ASP A 131 -11.56 4.53 20.47
CA ASP A 131 -10.56 5.26 21.21
C ASP A 131 -9.72 4.32 22.09
N ALA A 132 -8.49 4.75 22.40
CA ALA A 132 -7.66 4.03 23.34
C ALA A 132 -8.41 3.88 24.70
N PRO A 133 -8.22 2.76 25.41
CA PRO A 133 -8.81 2.56 26.73
C PRO A 133 -8.61 3.77 27.65
N VAL A 134 -9.62 4.11 28.45
CA VAL A 134 -9.66 5.32 29.30
C VAL A 134 -8.43 5.45 30.20
N TYR A 135 -7.89 4.34 30.70
CA TYR A 135 -6.69 4.37 31.54
C TYR A 135 -5.44 4.83 30.77
N ILE A 136 -5.32 4.47 29.48
CA ILE A 136 -4.21 4.89 28.62
C ILE A 136 -4.33 6.38 28.33
N SER A 137 -5.50 6.84 27.88
CA SER A 137 -5.72 8.25 27.56
C SER A 137 -5.57 9.15 28.79
N ALA A 138 -6.02 8.71 29.96
CA ALA A 138 -5.84 9.44 31.21
C ALA A 138 -4.35 9.62 31.58
N ILE A 139 -3.50 8.62 31.37
CA ILE A 139 -2.04 8.74 31.61
C ILE A 139 -1.44 9.82 30.72
N PHE A 140 -1.76 9.85 29.44
CA PHE A 140 -1.25 10.88 28.52
C PHE A 140 -1.72 12.29 28.89
N ILE A 141 -3.00 12.44 29.26
CA ILE A 141 -3.57 13.73 29.66
C ILE A 141 -2.93 14.21 30.97
N THR A 142 -2.79 13.34 31.96
CA THR A 142 -2.20 13.72 33.26
C THR A 142 -0.70 14.00 33.15
N PHE A 143 0.03 13.26 32.33
CA PHE A 143 1.46 13.50 32.08
C PHE A 143 1.69 14.86 31.39
N THR A 144 0.96 15.15 30.32
CA THR A 144 1.10 16.42 29.60
C THR A 144 0.71 17.62 30.47
N THR A 145 -0.38 17.52 31.23
CA THR A 145 -0.82 18.59 32.14
C THR A 145 0.16 18.81 33.30
N SER A 146 0.65 17.75 33.95
CA SER A 146 1.64 17.88 35.03
C SER A 146 2.95 18.48 34.56
N LEU A 147 3.45 18.09 33.38
CA LEU A 147 4.64 18.68 32.77
C LEU A 147 4.44 20.18 32.46
N THR A 148 3.26 20.55 31.97
CA THR A 148 2.93 21.96 31.69
C THR A 148 2.88 22.78 32.98
N VAL A 149 2.27 22.26 34.04
CA VAL A 149 2.23 22.94 35.34
C VAL A 149 3.64 23.07 35.93
N ALA A 150 4.45 22.02 35.87
CA ALA A 150 5.83 22.04 36.38
C ALA A 150 6.71 23.06 35.64
N THR A 151 6.61 23.12 34.31
CA THR A 151 7.37 24.09 33.50
C THR A 151 6.94 25.53 33.78
N VAL A 152 5.64 25.80 33.92
CA VAL A 152 5.15 27.13 34.33
C VAL A 152 5.64 27.50 35.73
N ALA A 153 5.61 26.57 36.68
CA ALA A 153 6.12 26.80 38.03
C ALA A 153 7.63 27.10 38.04
N LEU A 154 8.42 26.35 37.24
CA LEU A 154 9.85 26.60 37.08
C LEU A 154 10.11 27.98 36.48
N MET A 155 9.39 28.36 35.42
CA MET A 155 9.53 29.70 34.82
C MET A 155 9.14 30.81 35.79
N ALA A 156 8.05 30.64 36.55
CA ALA A 156 7.63 31.61 37.56
C ALA A 156 8.66 31.74 38.70
N SER A 157 9.25 30.63 39.14
CA SER A 157 10.29 30.63 40.18
C SER A 157 11.63 31.21 39.72
N GLY A 158 11.98 31.03 38.44
CA GLY A 158 13.16 31.66 37.82
C GLY A 158 12.97 33.15 37.52
N TYR A 159 11.73 33.63 37.50
CA TYR A 159 11.38 35.04 37.29
C TYR A 159 11.24 35.85 38.58
N LEU A 160 11.41 35.26 39.77
CA LEU A 160 11.47 36.05 41.00
C LEU A 160 12.77 36.86 41.00
N PRO A 161 12.72 38.20 40.77
CA PRO A 161 13.91 39.01 40.87
C PRO A 161 14.31 38.98 42.35
N ASN A 162 15.58 38.68 42.59
CA ASN A 162 16.23 38.67 43.88
C ASN A 162 15.90 39.98 44.65
N ARG A 163 14.81 39.99 45.42
CA ARG A 163 14.47 41.10 46.32
C ARG A 163 15.30 40.90 47.57
N ARG A 164 16.44 41.60 47.59
CA ARG A 164 17.16 41.96 48.81
C ARG A 164 16.25 42.64 49.82
#